data_AF-A0A1N7Q275-F1
#
_entry.id   AF-A0A1N7Q275-F1
#
_cell.length_a   1.000
_cell.length_b   1.000
_cell.length_c   1.000
_cell.angle_alpha   90.00
_cell.angle_beta   90.00
_cell.angle_gamma   90.00
#
_symmetry.space_group_name_H-M   'P 1'
#
loop_
_entity.id
_entity.type
_entity.pdbx_description
1 polymer ?
#
loop_
_entity_poly.entity_id
_entity_poly.type
_entity_poly.pdbx_seq_one_letter_code
_entity_poly.pdbx_strand_id
1 'polypeptide(L)'
;MPPRRRDPLTKDLFEWQPPKVALGYSADVIGRGRLDSKIARIIAHALRDARDNGLNRARVAREMADYLGRPVSEAILNKWASEGSDEHRIPLDAFVALVHVTGARDLLGFVPGEFGLTVIEDEYAALIEERLLEEHIEEMQARRNALAARRRVNR
;
A
#
# COMPACT_ATOMS: atom_id res chain seq x y z
N MET A 1 23.54 12.65 39.63
CA MET A 1 22.80 13.84 39.16
C MET A 1 21.39 13.37 38.82
N PRO A 2 20.33 13.84 39.48
CA PRO A 2 18.97 13.41 39.15
C PRO A 2 18.60 13.89 37.73
N PRO A 3 17.82 13.10 36.97
CA PRO A 3 17.42 13.47 35.61
C PRO A 3 16.64 14.79 35.64
N ARG A 4 17.00 15.72 34.76
CA ARG A 4 16.32 17.02 34.62
C ARG A 4 14.85 16.77 34.30
N ARG A 5 13.97 17.36 35.12
CA ARG A 5 12.51 17.35 34.98
C ARG A 5 12.16 17.84 33.57
N ARG A 6 11.61 16.96 32.71
CA ARG A 6 11.16 17.32 31.35
C ARG A 6 10.02 18.35 31.46
N ASP A 7 10.08 19.39 30.63
CA ASP A 7 9.01 20.37 30.51
C ASP A 7 7.81 19.72 29.78
N PRO A 8 6.62 19.62 30.41
CA PRO A 8 5.45 18.97 29.81
C PRO A 8 4.90 19.69 28.57
N LEU A 9 5.33 20.93 28.29
CA LEU A 9 4.92 21.70 27.11
C LEU A 9 5.83 21.49 25.89
N THR A 10 7.04 20.94 26.09
CA THR A 10 7.93 20.60 24.99
C THR A 10 7.53 19.24 24.44
N LYS A 11 6.74 19.23 23.36
CA LYS A 11 6.53 18.01 22.57
C LYS A 11 7.87 17.51 22.06
N ASP A 12 8.10 16.21 22.10
CA ASP A 12 9.34 15.63 21.62
C ASP A 12 9.41 15.79 20.09
N LEU A 13 10.40 16.53 19.60
CA LEU A 13 10.60 16.76 18.16
C LEU A 13 10.87 15.44 17.41
N PHE A 14 11.23 14.37 18.12
CA PHE A 14 11.51 13.05 17.57
C PHE A 14 10.32 12.08 17.65
N GLU A 15 9.16 12.49 18.21
CA GLU A 15 7.94 11.66 18.25
C GLU A 15 7.19 11.61 16.92
N TRP A 16 7.37 12.62 16.05
CA TRP A 16 6.67 12.66 14.77
C TRP A 16 7.21 11.59 13.82
N GLN A 17 6.32 10.70 13.36
CA GLN A 17 6.61 9.75 12.29
C GLN A 17 5.79 10.11 11.05
N PRO A 18 6.39 10.10 9.85
CA PRO A 18 5.66 10.38 8.63
C PRO A 18 4.58 9.30 8.41
N PRO A 19 3.37 9.68 7.97
CA PRO A 19 2.33 8.72 7.65
C PRO A 19 2.77 7.82 6.48
N LYS A 20 2.38 6.54 6.53
CA LYS A 20 2.58 5.61 5.41
C LYS A 20 1.56 5.94 4.31
N VAL A 21 1.98 6.75 3.34
CA VAL A 21 1.10 7.21 2.24
C VAL A 21 0.93 6.18 1.11
N ALA A 22 1.84 5.20 1.02
CA ALA A 22 1.82 4.16 -0.01
C ALA A 22 1.29 2.84 0.57
N LEU A 23 0.29 2.27 -0.09
CA LEU A 23 -0.23 0.94 0.23
C LEU A 23 0.65 -0.12 -0.41
N GLY A 24 0.96 -1.17 0.35
CA GLY A 24 1.81 -2.26 -0.10
C GLY A 24 2.51 -2.98 1.04
N TYR A 25 2.66 -4.29 0.86
CA TYR A 25 3.55 -5.09 1.70
C TYR A 25 5.02 -4.78 1.42
N SER A 26 5.86 -4.88 2.45
CA SER A 26 7.30 -4.69 2.29
C SER A 26 7.94 -5.83 1.48
N ALA A 27 9.14 -5.59 0.95
CA ALA A 27 9.91 -6.61 0.24
C ALA A 27 10.19 -7.85 1.11
N ASP A 28 10.27 -7.70 2.43
CA ASP A 28 10.45 -8.81 3.37
C ASP A 28 9.22 -9.72 3.44
N VAL A 29 8.02 -9.13 3.38
CA VAL A 29 6.75 -9.87 3.37
C VAL A 29 6.51 -10.54 2.02
N ILE A 30 6.73 -9.81 0.92
CA ILE A 30 6.58 -10.36 -0.44
C ILE A 30 7.63 -11.45 -0.68
N GLY A 31 8.86 -11.22 -0.23
CA GLY A 31 10.02 -12.09 -0.40
C GLY A 31 10.43 -12.27 -1.86
N ARG A 32 11.33 -13.25 -2.09
CA ARG A 32 11.83 -13.61 -3.43
C ARG A 32 11.12 -14.85 -3.96
N GLY A 33 11.33 -15.13 -5.25
CA GLY A 33 10.86 -16.35 -5.91
C GLY A 33 9.94 -16.07 -7.08
N ARG A 34 9.27 -17.13 -7.53
CA ARG A 34 8.29 -17.10 -8.61
C ARG A 34 7.05 -16.28 -8.19
N LEU A 35 6.34 -15.74 -9.17
CA LEU A 35 5.19 -14.86 -8.96
C LEU A 35 4.08 -15.53 -8.14
N ASP A 36 3.81 -16.80 -8.42
CA ASP A 36 2.86 -17.61 -7.70
C ASP A 36 3.20 -17.76 -6.21
N SER A 37 4.48 -18.03 -5.89
CA SER A 37 4.95 -18.10 -4.51
C SER A 37 4.80 -16.76 -3.78
N LYS A 38 5.11 -15.64 -4.46
CA LYS A 38 4.90 -14.29 -3.91
C LYS A 38 3.42 -14.04 -3.57
N ILE A 39 2.51 -14.39 -4.49
CA ILE A 39 1.06 -14.23 -4.30
C ILE A 39 0.56 -15.07 -3.12
N ALA A 40 0.97 -16.33 -3.02
CA ALA A 40 0.57 -17.19 -1.91
C ALA A 40 1.03 -16.61 -0.56
N ARG A 41 2.25 -16.04 -0.51
CA ARG A 41 2.82 -15.44 0.70
C ARG A 41 2.06 -14.20 1.17
N ILE A 42 1.72 -13.27 0.26
CA ILE A 42 0.94 -12.07 0.63
C ILE A 42 -0.48 -12.43 1.07
N ILE A 43 -1.10 -13.47 0.47
CA ILE A 43 -2.40 -13.99 0.91
C ILE A 43 -2.29 -14.61 2.31
N ALA A 44 -1.24 -15.41 2.55
CA ALA A 44 -0.99 -16.00 3.86
C ALA A 44 -0.77 -14.93 4.93
N HIS A 45 -0.08 -13.84 4.58
CA HIS A 45 0.11 -12.69 5.45
C HIS A 45 -1.22 -11.99 5.74
N ALA A 46 -2.01 -11.64 4.72
CA ALA A 46 -3.32 -11.00 4.89
C ALA A 46 -4.28 -11.83 5.76
N LEU A 47 -4.31 -13.15 5.57
CA LEU A 47 -5.10 -14.06 6.40
C LEU A 47 -4.60 -14.16 7.84
N ARG A 48 -3.30 -13.96 8.07
CA ARG A 48 -2.72 -13.89 9.42
C ARG A 48 -3.12 -12.59 10.10
N ASP A 49 -2.95 -11.45 9.42
CA ASP A 49 -3.35 -10.13 9.92
C ASP A 49 -4.85 -10.11 10.26
N ALA A 50 -5.69 -10.65 9.36
CA ALA A 50 -7.12 -10.78 9.59
C ALA A 50 -7.43 -11.58 10.86
N ARG A 51 -6.74 -12.71 11.07
CA ARG A 51 -6.87 -13.52 12.29
C ARG A 51 -6.47 -12.75 13.53
N ASP A 52 -5.35 -12.03 13.49
CA ASP A 52 -4.84 -11.25 14.62
C ASP A 52 -5.80 -10.10 14.97
N ASN A 53 -6.56 -9.60 13.98
CA ASN A 53 -7.67 -8.65 14.13
C ASN A 53 -9.02 -9.31 14.48
N GLY A 54 -9.05 -10.59 14.83
CA GLY A 54 -10.25 -11.30 15.29
C GLY A 54 -11.12 -11.93 14.18
N LEU A 55 -10.70 -11.87 12.92
CA LEU A 55 -11.40 -12.45 11.78
C LEU A 55 -10.83 -13.84 11.44
N ASN A 56 -11.48 -14.90 11.95
CA ASN A 56 -11.03 -16.26 11.66
C ASN A 56 -11.33 -16.68 10.22
N ARG A 57 -10.65 -17.74 9.73
CA ARG A 57 -10.77 -18.21 8.34
C ARG A 57 -12.18 -18.64 7.96
N ALA A 58 -12.91 -19.28 8.88
CA ALA A 58 -14.31 -19.65 8.68
C ALA A 58 -15.18 -18.43 8.33
N ARG A 59 -14.98 -17.34 9.09
CA ARG A 59 -15.69 -16.08 8.89
C ARG A 59 -15.26 -15.39 7.59
N VAL A 60 -13.97 -15.37 7.26
CA VAL A 60 -13.47 -14.87 5.98
C VAL A 60 -14.12 -15.63 4.81
N ALA A 61 -14.11 -16.96 4.85
CA ALA A 61 -14.69 -17.78 3.78
C ALA A 61 -16.19 -17.50 3.59
N ARG A 62 -16.94 -17.39 4.69
CA ARG A 62 -18.37 -17.05 4.65
C ARG A 62 -18.59 -15.66 4.03
N GLU A 63 -17.91 -14.64 4.54
CA GLU A 63 -18.10 -13.27 4.05
C GLU A 63 -17.62 -13.10 2.59
N MET A 64 -16.59 -13.84 2.17
CA MET A 64 -16.20 -13.91 0.76
C MET A 64 -17.26 -14.60 -0.10
N ALA A 65 -17.89 -15.66 0.41
CA ALA A 65 -18.97 -16.34 -0.30
C ALA A 65 -20.18 -15.42 -0.49
N ASP A 66 -20.52 -14.65 0.54
CA ASP A 66 -21.58 -13.63 0.48
C ASP A 66 -21.24 -12.53 -0.53
N TYR A 67 -19.99 -12.03 -0.54
CA TYR A 67 -19.52 -11.02 -1.49
C TYR A 67 -19.54 -11.51 -2.95
N LEU A 68 -19.11 -12.75 -3.19
CA LEU A 68 -18.99 -13.31 -4.54
C LEU A 68 -20.29 -13.91 -5.07
N GLY A 69 -21.28 -14.18 -4.21
CA GLY A 69 -22.48 -14.92 -4.57
C GLY A 69 -22.22 -16.40 -4.94
N ARG A 70 -21.09 -16.98 -4.50
CA ARG A 70 -20.74 -18.39 -4.72
C ARG A 70 -20.04 -19.01 -3.52
N PRO A 71 -20.11 -20.33 -3.30
CA PRO A 71 -19.46 -20.97 -2.16
C PRO A 71 -17.94 -20.77 -2.14
N VAL A 72 -17.41 -20.39 -0.98
CA VAL A 72 -15.97 -20.33 -0.68
C VAL A 72 -15.73 -21.14 0.60
N SER A 73 -14.76 -22.04 0.59
CA SER A 73 -14.42 -22.90 1.73
C SER A 73 -13.12 -22.48 2.42
N GLU A 74 -12.96 -22.81 3.70
CA GLU A 74 -11.67 -22.59 4.38
C GLU A 74 -10.51 -23.35 3.70
N ALA A 75 -10.81 -24.53 3.14
CA ALA A 75 -9.84 -25.32 2.42
C ALA A 75 -9.30 -24.60 1.17
N ILE A 76 -10.15 -23.87 0.43
CA ILE A 76 -9.68 -23.12 -0.74
C ILE A 76 -8.82 -21.92 -0.32
N LEU A 77 -9.12 -21.26 0.80
CA LEU A 77 -8.27 -20.20 1.36
C LEU A 77 -6.87 -20.73 1.72
N ASN A 78 -6.80 -21.90 2.36
CA ASN A 78 -5.51 -22.53 2.69
C ASN A 78 -4.70 -22.91 1.44
N LYS A 79 -5.38 -23.34 0.38
CA LYS A 79 -4.75 -23.64 -0.91
C LYS A 79 -4.17 -22.39 -1.56
N TRP A 80 -4.93 -21.29 -1.61
CA TRP A 80 -4.45 -20.01 -2.15
C TRP A 80 -3.27 -19.42 -1.35
N ALA A 81 -3.23 -19.65 -0.03
CA ALA A 81 -2.16 -19.19 0.84
C ALA A 81 -0.91 -20.12 0.84
N SER A 82 -0.95 -21.25 0.15
CA SER A 82 0.11 -22.25 0.16
C SER A 82 1.04 -22.08 -1.05
N GLU A 83 2.33 -21.84 -0.79
CA GLU A 83 3.34 -21.74 -1.85
C GLU A 83 3.52 -23.06 -2.63
N GLY A 84 3.18 -24.21 -2.03
CA GLY A 84 3.25 -25.52 -2.67
C GLY A 84 1.98 -25.94 -3.43
N SER A 85 0.94 -25.10 -3.46
CA SER A 85 -0.28 -25.39 -4.21
C SER A 85 -0.18 -24.84 -5.63
N ASP A 86 0.43 -25.61 -6.53
CA ASP A 86 0.66 -25.16 -7.90
C ASP A 86 -0.61 -25.04 -8.76
N GLU A 87 -1.64 -25.81 -8.40
CA GLU A 87 -2.90 -25.90 -9.17
C GLU A 87 -3.94 -24.85 -8.77
N HIS A 88 -3.94 -24.39 -7.52
CA HIS A 88 -5.00 -23.54 -7.00
C HIS A 88 -4.54 -22.09 -6.88
N ARG A 89 -4.61 -21.37 -8.00
CA ARG A 89 -4.40 -19.92 -8.03
C ARG A 89 -5.68 -19.19 -7.65
N ILE A 90 -5.54 -18.11 -6.89
CA ILE A 90 -6.68 -17.26 -6.56
C ILE A 90 -7.13 -16.54 -7.85
N PRO A 91 -8.40 -16.66 -8.25
CA PRO A 91 -8.92 -15.84 -9.33
C PRO A 91 -9.04 -14.37 -8.86
N LEU A 92 -8.97 -13.42 -9.79
CA LEU A 92 -8.91 -12.00 -9.46
C LEU A 92 -10.14 -11.52 -8.67
N ASP A 93 -11.33 -12.03 -8.99
CA ASP A 93 -12.57 -11.72 -8.25
C ASP A 93 -12.48 -12.14 -6.78
N ALA A 94 -11.96 -13.34 -6.49
CA ALA A 94 -11.73 -13.81 -5.14
C ALA A 94 -10.62 -13.03 -4.43
N PHE A 95 -9.60 -12.57 -5.16
CA PHE A 95 -8.59 -11.68 -4.59
C PHE A 95 -9.21 -10.35 -4.14
N VAL A 96 -10.05 -9.74 -4.97
CA VAL A 96 -10.79 -8.52 -4.62
C VAL A 96 -11.70 -8.76 -3.41
N ALA A 97 -12.43 -9.88 -3.38
CA ALA A 97 -13.26 -10.26 -2.24
C ALA A 97 -12.45 -10.44 -0.95
N LEU A 98 -11.26 -11.05 -1.03
CA LEU A 98 -10.35 -11.21 0.10
C LEU A 98 -9.93 -9.84 0.65
N VAL A 99 -9.51 -8.91 -0.21
CA VAL A 99 -9.14 -7.54 0.19
C VAL A 99 -10.32 -6.84 0.88
N HIS A 100 -11.51 -6.94 0.30
CA HIS A 100 -12.71 -6.30 0.83
C HIS A 100 -13.09 -6.82 2.22
N VAL A 101 -13.13 -8.15 2.37
CA VAL A 101 -13.57 -8.81 3.62
C VAL A 101 -12.53 -8.68 4.73
N THR A 102 -11.24 -8.82 4.41
CA THR A 102 -10.17 -8.73 5.42
C THR A 102 -9.76 -7.31 5.75
N GLY A 103 -10.09 -6.35 4.88
CA GLY A 103 -9.59 -4.97 4.98
C GLY A 103 -8.09 -4.84 4.68
N ALA A 104 -7.43 -5.90 4.20
CA ALA A 104 -5.99 -5.91 3.92
C ALA A 104 -5.65 -5.10 2.66
N ARG A 105 -5.76 -3.77 2.73
CA ARG A 105 -5.54 -2.83 1.61
C ARG A 105 -4.12 -2.90 1.04
N ASP A 106 -3.14 -3.30 1.84
CA ASP A 106 -1.75 -3.48 1.38
C ASP A 106 -1.61 -4.53 0.25
N LEU A 107 -2.57 -5.45 0.11
CA LEU A 107 -2.62 -6.38 -1.03
C LEU A 107 -2.77 -5.65 -2.38
N LEU A 108 -3.43 -4.49 -2.42
CA LEU A 108 -3.66 -3.73 -3.64
C LEU A 108 -2.36 -3.17 -4.24
N GLY A 109 -1.34 -2.95 -3.41
CA GLY A 109 -0.03 -2.49 -3.85
C GLY A 109 0.79 -3.53 -4.61
N PHE A 110 0.40 -4.81 -4.57
CA PHE A 110 1.21 -5.88 -5.15
C PHE A 110 1.35 -5.79 -6.68
N VAL A 111 0.22 -5.74 -7.40
CA VAL A 111 0.26 -5.73 -8.88
C VAL A 111 0.91 -4.44 -9.41
N PRO A 112 0.55 -3.23 -8.94
CA PRO A 112 1.24 -2.00 -9.34
C PRO A 112 2.74 -2.03 -9.03
N GLY A 113 3.14 -2.61 -7.90
CA GLY A 113 4.55 -2.72 -7.50
C GLY A 113 5.41 -3.52 -8.51
N GLU A 114 4.85 -4.52 -9.18
CA GLU A 114 5.57 -5.26 -10.24
C GLU A 114 5.85 -4.39 -11.49
N PHE A 115 5.21 -3.23 -11.62
CA PHE A 115 5.42 -2.25 -12.69
C PHE A 115 6.10 -0.94 -12.22
N GLY A 116 6.61 -0.90 -10.99
CA GLY A 116 7.19 0.32 -10.41
C GLY A 116 6.15 1.41 -10.12
N LEU A 117 4.88 1.04 -10.01
CA LEU A 117 3.78 1.91 -9.61
C LEU A 117 3.48 1.73 -8.12
N THR A 118 2.89 2.76 -7.51
CA THR A 118 2.46 2.73 -6.11
C THR A 118 0.97 3.05 -6.00
N VAL A 119 0.31 2.48 -5.00
CA VAL A 119 -1.09 2.78 -4.70
C VAL A 119 -1.12 3.80 -3.57
N ILE A 120 -1.83 4.90 -3.80
CA ILE A 120 -2.02 5.99 -2.85
C ILE A 120 -3.53 6.14 -2.64
N GLU A 121 -3.94 6.42 -1.40
CA GLU A 121 -5.34 6.68 -1.09
C GLU A 121 -5.83 7.97 -1.79
N ASP A 122 -7.07 7.96 -2.23
CA ASP A 122 -7.68 9.02 -3.04
C ASP A 122 -7.66 10.39 -2.34
N GLU A 123 -7.66 10.42 -1.01
CA GLU A 123 -7.55 11.65 -0.22
C GLU A 123 -6.29 12.48 -0.51
N TYR A 124 -5.22 11.84 -1.00
CA TYR A 124 -3.96 12.51 -1.36
C TYR A 124 -3.90 12.93 -2.84
N ALA A 125 -4.88 12.56 -3.67
CA ALA A 125 -4.82 12.80 -5.12
C ALA A 125 -4.73 14.30 -5.46
N ALA A 126 -5.58 15.12 -4.84
CA ALA A 126 -5.59 16.56 -5.04
C ALA A 126 -4.28 17.23 -4.55
N LEU A 127 -3.73 16.74 -3.44
CA LEU A 127 -2.45 17.22 -2.92
C LEU A 127 -1.32 16.92 -3.92
N ILE A 128 -1.25 15.70 -4.45
CA ILE A 128 -0.24 15.33 -5.45
C ILE A 128 -0.36 16.20 -6.69
N GLU A 129 -1.58 16.43 -7.18
CA GLU A 129 -1.83 17.31 -8.33
C GLU A 129 -1.35 18.75 -8.07
N GLU A 130 -1.66 19.31 -6.91
CA GLU A 130 -1.18 20.64 -6.50
C GLU A 130 0.36 20.71 -6.52
N ARG A 131 1.05 19.72 -5.95
CA ARG A 131 2.52 19.68 -5.95
C ARG A 131 3.11 19.64 -7.36
N LEU A 132 2.52 18.86 -8.25
CA LEU A 132 2.97 18.77 -9.66
C LEU A 132 2.78 20.12 -10.38
N LEU A 133 1.71 20.85 -10.08
CA LEU A 133 1.47 22.18 -10.62
C LEU A 133 2.48 23.20 -10.08
N GLU A 134 2.78 23.17 -8.78
CA GLU A 134 3.81 24.03 -8.17
C GLU A 134 5.17 23.83 -8.84
N GLU A 135 5.61 22.58 -9.01
CA GLU A 135 6.87 22.25 -9.69
C GLU A 135 6.90 22.80 -11.12
N HIS A 136 5.79 22.69 -11.85
CA HIS A 136 5.70 23.23 -13.21
C HIS A 136 5.74 24.77 -13.23
N ILE A 137 5.10 25.43 -12.27
CA ILE A 137 5.13 26.89 -12.13
C ILE A 137 6.57 27.36 -11.86
N GLU A 138 7.27 26.71 -10.94
CA GLU A 138 8.67 27.01 -10.62
C GLU A 138 9.57 26.89 -11.85
N GLU A 139 9.42 25.80 -12.61
CA GLU A 139 10.15 25.59 -13.86
C GLU A 139 9.90 26.71 -14.88
N MET A 140 8.64 27.08 -15.08
CA MET A 140 8.25 28.13 -16.03
C MET A 140 8.73 29.51 -15.59
N GLN A 141 8.72 29.80 -14.29
CA GLN A 141 9.29 31.03 -13.73
C GLN A 141 10.81 31.09 -13.94
N ALA A 142 11.53 29.98 -13.71
CA ALA A 142 12.97 29.89 -13.94
C ALA A 142 13.32 30.18 -15.42
N ARG A 143 12.56 29.57 -16.36
CA ARG A 143 12.70 29.83 -17.80
C ARG A 143 12.46 31.30 -18.14
N ARG A 144 11.40 31.92 -17.59
CA ARG A 144 11.08 33.35 -17.79
C ARG A 144 12.22 34.24 -17.32
N ASN A 145 12.78 33.96 -16.14
CA ASN A 145 13.87 34.74 -15.56
C ASN A 145 15.16 34.63 -16.39
N ALA A 146 15.48 33.43 -16.90
CA ALA A 146 16.61 33.23 -17.80
C ALA A 146 16.46 34.02 -19.11
N LEU A 147 15.26 34.07 -19.70
CA LEU A 147 14.97 34.88 -20.89
C LEU A 147 15.10 36.38 -20.60
N ALA A 148 14.59 36.85 -19.45
CA ALA A 148 14.71 38.25 -19.04
C ALA A 148 16.18 38.67 -18.86
N ALA A 149 17.01 37.81 -18.26
CA ALA A 149 18.45 38.05 -18.13
C ALA A 149 19.14 38.16 -19.50
N ARG A 150 18.86 37.25 -20.44
CA ARG A 150 19.40 37.31 -21.82
C ARG A 150 19.04 38.62 -22.53
N ARG A 151 17.79 39.09 -22.41
CA ARG A 151 17.36 40.37 -23.01
C ARG A 151 18.09 41.58 -22.42
N ARG A 152 18.49 41.54 -21.16
CA ARG A 152 19.25 42.62 -20.50
C ARG A 152 20.71 42.67 -20.95
N VAL A 153 21.31 41.52 -21.29
CA VAL A 153 22.69 41.45 -21.81
C VAL A 153 22.77 41.88 -23.27
N ASN A 154 21.71 41.64 -24.05
CA ASN A 154 21.63 42.04 -25.46
C ASN A 154 21.16 43.49 -25.68
N ARG A 155 20.99 44.28 -24.61
CA ARG A 155 20.71 45.72 -24.64
C ARG A 155 21.93 46.48 -24.18
#